data_AF-A0A9P6R5A6-F1
#
_entry.id   AF-A0A9P6R5A6-F1
#
_cell.length_a   1.000
_cell.length_b   1.000
_cell.length_c   1.000
_cell.angle_alpha   90.00
_cell.angle_beta   90.00
_cell.angle_gamma   90.00
#
_symmetry.space_group_name_H-M   'P 1'
#
loop_
_entity.id
_entity.type
_entity.pdbx_description
1 polymer ?
#
loop_
_entity_poly.entity_id
_entity_poly.type
_entity_poly.pdbx_seq_one_letter_code
_entity_poly.pdbx_strand_id
1 'polypeptide(L)'
;MPELALKHKETPCEKPAPIPEPVPDYLKEESVALLDKEQLSRIAQSGALKDMLKNEGLRRLIKLIDSSENPEYLLDKARTDNQLFVEFSEEILAIIQRDPGVTGREQVLEAMGMGSKP
;
A
#
# COMPACT_ATOMS: atom_id res chain seq x y z
N MET A 1 38.46 -11.32 61.39
CA MET A 1 37.55 -12.25 60.68
C MET A 1 36.30 -12.43 61.53
N PRO A 2 35.05 -12.49 61.00
CA PRO A 2 34.67 -12.51 59.57
C PRO A 2 33.55 -11.51 59.17
N GLU A 3 33.42 -11.36 57.85
CA GLU A 3 32.34 -10.68 57.12
C GLU A 3 30.97 -11.33 57.37
N LEU A 4 29.93 -10.51 57.56
CA LEU A 4 28.55 -10.97 57.62
C LEU A 4 27.98 -11.03 56.20
N ALA A 5 27.87 -12.26 55.69
CA ALA A 5 27.36 -12.58 54.37
C ALA A 5 25.91 -12.12 54.15
N LEU A 6 25.68 -11.49 52.99
CA LEU A 6 24.37 -11.15 52.41
C LEU A 6 23.58 -12.44 52.12
N LYS A 7 22.54 -12.69 52.93
CA LYS A 7 21.56 -13.73 52.61
C LYS A 7 20.54 -13.15 51.64
N HIS A 8 20.76 -13.35 50.34
CA HIS A 8 19.69 -13.22 49.36
C HIS A 8 18.75 -14.42 49.48
N LYS A 9 17.47 -14.12 49.74
CA LYS A 9 16.36 -15.08 49.69
C LYS A 9 15.99 -15.22 48.21
N GLU A 10 16.56 -16.21 47.52
CA GLU A 10 16.12 -16.54 46.17
C GLU A 10 14.77 -17.26 46.26
N THR A 11 13.69 -16.53 46.02
CA THR A 11 12.42 -17.14 45.64
C THR A 11 12.53 -17.58 44.19
N PRO A 12 12.34 -18.86 43.85
CA PRO A 12 12.29 -19.30 42.47
C PRO A 12 11.16 -18.56 41.74
N CYS A 13 11.51 -17.68 40.80
CA CYS A 13 10.54 -17.07 39.90
C CYS A 13 10.07 -18.13 38.90
N GLU A 14 8.95 -18.77 39.21
CA GLU A 14 8.22 -19.59 38.23
C GLU A 14 7.59 -18.63 37.22
N LYS A 15 8.08 -18.69 35.97
CA LYS A 15 7.68 -17.80 34.88
C LYS A 15 6.23 -18.14 34.49
N PRO A 16 5.23 -17.26 34.71
CA PRO A 16 3.87 -17.54 34.26
C PRO A 16 3.85 -17.60 32.73
N ALA A 17 3.16 -18.59 32.17
CA ALA A 17 2.99 -18.74 30.73
C ALA A 17 2.38 -17.46 30.12
N PRO A 18 2.84 -17.04 28.92
CA PRO A 18 2.37 -15.80 28.31
C PRO A 18 0.88 -15.94 27.97
N ILE A 19 0.06 -15.18 28.69
CA ILE A 19 -1.32 -14.91 28.31
C ILE A 19 -1.23 -14.10 27.01
N PRO A 20 -1.89 -14.50 25.91
CA PRO A 20 -1.94 -13.68 24.71
C PRO A 20 -2.68 -12.39 25.08
N GLU A 21 -1.94 -11.30 25.22
CA GLU A 21 -2.55 -9.98 25.32
C GLU A 21 -3.34 -9.72 24.02
N PRO A 22 -4.60 -9.28 24.09
CA PRO A 22 -5.29 -8.83 22.90
C PRO A 22 -4.48 -7.66 22.32
N VAL A 23 -3.94 -7.86 21.12
CA VAL A 23 -3.20 -6.84 20.38
C VAL A 23 -4.06 -5.57 20.34
N PRO A 24 -3.56 -4.42 20.84
CA PRO A 24 -4.31 -3.18 20.82
C PRO A 24 -4.72 -2.78 19.40
N ASP A 25 -5.91 -2.18 19.23
CA ASP A 25 -6.46 -1.78 17.92
C ASP A 25 -5.52 -0.86 17.11
N TYR A 26 -4.55 -0.19 17.74
CA TYR A 26 -3.54 0.61 17.03
C TYR A 26 -2.48 -0.22 16.28
N LEU A 27 -2.37 -1.52 16.57
CA LEU A 27 -1.54 -2.48 15.81
C LEU A 27 -2.32 -3.15 14.68
N LYS A 28 -3.62 -2.84 14.57
CA LYS A 28 -4.40 -3.19 13.40
C LYS A 28 -3.95 -2.22 12.33
N GLU A 29 -2.85 -2.59 11.65
CA GLU A 29 -2.42 -1.99 10.40
C GLU A 29 -3.69 -1.88 9.56
N GLU A 30 -4.23 -0.67 9.48
CA GLU A 30 -5.40 -0.37 8.66
C GLU A 30 -5.08 -0.96 7.31
N SER A 31 -5.91 -1.90 6.84
CA SER A 31 -5.61 -2.75 5.69
C SER A 31 -5.24 -1.85 4.51
N VAL A 32 -3.93 -1.62 4.35
CA VAL A 32 -3.41 -0.77 3.29
C VAL A 32 -3.92 -1.43 2.02
N ALA A 33 -4.64 -0.68 1.18
CA ALA A 33 -5.21 -1.22 -0.05
C ALA A 33 -4.06 -1.54 -1.01
N LEU A 34 -3.40 -2.68 -0.77
CA LEU A 34 -2.27 -3.15 -1.55
C LEU A 34 -2.75 -3.46 -2.96
N LEU A 35 -2.01 -2.98 -3.95
CA LEU A 35 -2.29 -3.28 -5.34
C LEU A 35 -1.93 -4.72 -5.67
N ASP A 36 -2.79 -5.39 -6.44
CA ASP A 36 -2.49 -6.72 -6.95
C ASP A 36 -1.49 -6.68 -8.12
N LYS A 37 -0.95 -7.85 -8.50
CA LYS A 37 0.05 -7.95 -9.58
C LYS A 37 -0.47 -7.50 -10.94
N GLU A 38 -1.76 -7.70 -11.23
CA GLU A 38 -2.37 -7.27 -12.47
C GLU A 38 -2.47 -5.74 -12.53
N GLN A 39 -2.92 -5.10 -11.45
CA GLN A 39 -2.91 -3.65 -11.30
C GLN A 39 -1.50 -3.06 -11.51
N LEU A 40 -0.49 -3.62 -10.84
CA LEU A 40 0.91 -3.19 -11.01
C LEU A 40 1.41 -3.40 -12.45
N SER A 41 1.04 -4.50 -13.10
CA SER A 41 1.38 -4.77 -14.50
C SER A 41 0.75 -3.73 -15.44
N ARG A 42 -0.50 -3.32 -15.21
CA ARG A 42 -1.18 -2.29 -16.00
C ARG A 42 -0.51 -0.92 -15.84
N ILE A 43 -0.15 -0.55 -14.62
CA ILE A 43 0.64 0.65 -14.34
C ILE A 43 1.97 0.61 -15.11
N ALA A 44 2.69 -0.51 -15.05
CA ALA A 44 3.98 -0.68 -15.74
C ALA A 44 3.87 -0.68 -17.28
N GLN A 45 2.69 -0.95 -17.84
CA GLN A 45 2.46 -0.93 -19.28
C GLN A 45 2.00 0.45 -19.79
N SER A 46 1.52 1.34 -18.92
CA SER A 46 1.05 2.67 -19.31
C SER A 46 2.16 3.50 -19.97
N GLY A 47 1.93 3.88 -21.22
CA GLY A 47 2.82 4.79 -21.96
C GLY A 47 2.83 6.19 -21.34
N ALA A 48 1.66 6.67 -20.91
CA ALA A 48 1.52 7.99 -20.29
C ALA A 48 2.36 8.10 -19.01
N LEU A 49 2.27 7.11 -18.11
CA LEU A 49 3.09 7.11 -16.88
C LEU A 49 4.59 7.02 -17.20
N LYS A 50 4.99 6.23 -18.19
CA LYS A 50 6.40 6.17 -18.63
C LYS A 50 6.89 7.52 -19.15
N ASP A 51 6.06 8.24 -19.89
CA ASP A 51 6.38 9.56 -20.40
C ASP A 51 6.51 10.59 -19.26
N MET A 52 5.60 10.57 -18.29
CA MET A 52 5.69 11.41 -17.08
C MET A 52 6.97 11.10 -16.28
N LEU A 53 7.33 9.82 -16.15
CA LEU A 53 8.55 9.37 -15.47
C LEU A 53 9.85 9.69 -16.22
N LYS A 54 9.80 10.23 -17.45
CA LYS A 54 10.99 10.84 -18.06
C LYS A 54 11.43 12.10 -17.31
N ASN A 55 10.53 12.73 -16.55
CA ASN A 55 10.85 13.87 -15.70
C ASN A 55 11.72 13.44 -14.50
N GLU A 56 12.98 13.90 -14.49
CA GLU A 56 13.93 13.63 -13.41
C GLU A 56 13.47 14.14 -12.05
N GLY A 57 12.80 15.30 -12.01
CA GLY A 57 12.28 15.89 -10.78
C GLY A 57 11.21 15.03 -10.13
N LEU A 58 10.27 14.54 -10.94
CA LEU A 58 9.21 13.62 -10.51
C LEU A 58 9.81 12.33 -9.95
N ARG A 59 10.78 11.72 -10.64
CA ARG A 59 11.46 10.50 -10.16
C ARG A 59 12.18 10.71 -8.82
N ARG A 60 12.87 11.84 -8.64
CA ARG A 60 13.52 12.16 -7.38
C ARG A 60 12.52 12.37 -6.25
N LEU A 61 11.41 13.03 -6.54
CA LEU A 61 10.34 13.26 -5.57
C LEU A 61 9.72 11.93 -5.12
N ILE A 62 9.38 11.04 -6.06
CA ILE A 62 8.85 9.70 -5.74
C ILE A 62 9.86 8.93 -4.88
N LYS A 63 11.14 8.90 -5.28
CA LYS A 63 12.18 8.21 -4.51
C LYS A 63 12.37 8.80 -3.12
N LEU A 64 12.28 10.13 -2.98
CA LEU A 64 12.39 10.82 -1.70
C LEU A 64 11.27 10.40 -0.76
N ILE A 65 10.04 10.33 -1.26
CA ILE A 65 8.88 9.87 -0.49
C ILE A 65 9.06 8.41 -0.07
N ASP A 66 9.44 7.53 -1.00
CA ASP A 66 9.63 6.09 -0.78
C ASP A 66 10.71 5.77 0.27
N SER A 67 11.79 6.56 0.32
CA SER A 67 12.88 6.37 1.29
C SER A 67 12.74 7.19 2.59
N SER A 68 11.61 7.88 2.78
CA SER A 68 11.44 8.82 3.89
C SER A 68 11.10 8.11 5.20
N GLU A 69 11.59 8.67 6.31
CA GLU A 69 11.13 8.30 7.66
C GLU A 69 9.71 8.82 7.94
N ASN A 70 9.25 9.84 7.21
CA ASN A 70 7.94 10.46 7.31
C ASN A 70 7.29 10.59 5.92
N PRO A 71 6.83 9.48 5.30
CA PRO A 71 6.28 9.49 3.94
C PRO A 71 4.96 10.26 3.84
N GLU A 72 4.08 10.19 4.84
CA GLU A 72 2.78 10.87 4.85
C GLU A 72 2.92 12.39 4.71
N TYR A 73 3.80 13.01 5.51
CA TYR A 73 4.07 14.44 5.43
C TYR A 73 4.59 14.86 4.04
N LEU A 74 5.48 14.05 3.45
CA LEU A 74 6.02 14.36 2.12
C LEU A 74 4.99 14.14 1.01
N LEU A 75 4.08 13.18 1.17
CA LEU A 75 2.96 12.98 0.25
C LEU A 75 2.03 14.20 0.23
N ASP A 76 1.64 14.70 1.40
CA ASP A 76 0.79 15.91 1.50
C ASP A 76 1.48 17.14 0.90
N LYS A 77 2.78 17.29 1.18
CA LYS A 77 3.60 18.36 0.61
C LYS A 77 3.71 18.22 -0.91
N ALA A 78 3.96 17.02 -1.43
CA ALA A 78 4.05 16.75 -2.86
C ALA A 78 2.73 17.04 -3.59
N ARG A 79 1.60 16.67 -2.99
CA ARG A 79 0.25 16.95 -3.52
C ARG A 79 -0.06 18.45 -3.56
N THR A 80 0.44 19.21 -2.58
CA THR A 80 0.22 20.66 -2.52
C THR A 80 1.16 21.44 -3.44
N ASP A 81 2.44 21.07 -3.46
CA ASP A 81 3.50 21.86 -4.08
C ASP A 81 3.77 21.49 -5.55
N ASN A 82 3.34 20.30 -6.01
CA ASN A 82 3.75 19.76 -7.30
C ASN A 82 2.58 19.21 -8.12
N GLN A 83 2.10 20.03 -9.05
CA GLN A 83 1.02 19.66 -9.97
C GLN A 83 1.32 18.41 -10.80
N LEU A 84 2.58 18.21 -11.22
CA LEU A 84 2.97 17.03 -12.00
C LEU A 84 2.86 15.75 -11.17
N PHE A 85 3.12 15.82 -9.86
CA PHE A 85 2.91 14.69 -8.96
C PHE A 85 1.43 14.38 -8.77
N VAL A 86 0.57 15.41 -8.68
CA VAL A 86 -0.89 15.25 -8.64
C VAL A 86 -1.37 14.52 -9.88
N GLU A 87 -1.05 15.02 -11.07
CA GLU A 87 -1.43 14.39 -12.34
C GLU A 87 -0.93 12.94 -12.44
N PHE A 88 0.31 12.68 -11.98
CA PHE A 88 0.87 11.34 -11.96
C PHE A 88 0.07 10.40 -11.05
N SER A 89 -0.34 10.88 -9.87
CA SER A 89 -1.14 10.09 -8.94
C SER A 89 -2.55 9.83 -9.48
N GLU A 90 -3.18 10.81 -10.12
CA GLU A 90 -4.51 10.65 -10.75
C GLU A 90 -4.47 9.66 -11.91
N GLU A 91 -3.42 9.68 -12.73
CA GLU A 91 -3.25 8.71 -13.82
C GLU A 91 -3.08 7.27 -13.29
N ILE A 92 -2.35 7.09 -12.17
CA ILE A 92 -2.29 5.78 -11.48
C ILE A 92 -3.66 5.38 -10.99
N LEU A 93 -4.40 6.29 -10.33
CA LEU A 93 -5.75 6.05 -9.83
C LEU A 93 -6.71 5.63 -10.96
N ALA A 94 -6.64 6.31 -12.10
CA ALA A 94 -7.45 5.99 -13.28
C ALA A 94 -7.16 4.57 -13.81
N ILE A 95 -5.91 4.11 -13.74
CA ILE A 95 -5.53 2.75 -14.17
C ILE A 95 -6.03 1.69 -13.20
N ILE A 96 -5.88 1.91 -11.88
CA ILE A 96 -6.25 0.89 -10.87
C ILE A 96 -7.77 0.76 -10.73
N GLN A 97 -8.52 1.86 -10.92
CA GLN A 97 -9.98 1.89 -10.85
C GLN A 97 -10.65 1.38 -12.13
N ARG A 98 -9.89 1.25 -13.22
CA ARG A 98 -10.40 0.67 -14.46
C ARG A 98 -10.63 -0.82 -14.25
N ASP A 99 -11.87 -1.20 -14.06
CA ASP A 99 -12.24 -2.60 -13.88
C ASP A 99 -11.87 -3.41 -15.14
N PRO A 100 -11.09 -4.51 -15.01
CA PRO A 100 -10.72 -5.35 -16.16
C PRO A 100 -11.95 -6.02 -16.82
N GLY A 101 -13.12 -5.99 -16.20
CA GLY A 101 -14.36 -6.59 -16.71
C GLY A 101 -15.20 -5.73 -17.67
N VAL A 102 -14.99 -4.40 -17.74
CA VAL A 102 -15.88 -3.50 -18.50
C VAL A 102 -15.23 -2.94 -19.76
N THR A 103 -14.53 -3.79 -20.51
CA THR A 103 -14.09 -3.43 -21.87
C THR A 103 -14.48 -4.51 -22.87
N GLY A 104 -15.72 -4.43 -23.36
CA GLY A 104 -16.03 -4.75 -24.75
C GLY A 104 -16.32 -6.20 -25.15
N ARG A 105 -16.80 -7.08 -24.25
CA ARG A 105 -17.36 -8.38 -24.66
C ARG A 105 -18.86 -8.56 -24.41
N GLU A 106 -19.45 -7.84 -23.46
CA GLU A 106 -20.89 -7.98 -23.19
C GLU A 106 -21.75 -7.26 -24.25
N GLN A 107 -21.32 -6.10 -24.75
CA GLN A 107 -22.11 -5.35 -25.74
C GLN A 107 -22.12 -5.94 -27.16
N VAL A 108 -21.21 -6.88 -27.49
CA VAL A 108 -21.21 -7.56 -28.80
C VAL A 108 -22.11 -8.80 -28.84
N LEU A 109 -22.42 -9.42 -27.70
CA LEU A 109 -23.29 -10.61 -27.67
C LEU A 109 -24.78 -10.23 -27.72
N GLU A 110 -25.17 -9.09 -27.14
CA GLU A 110 -26.56 -8.62 -27.17
C GLU A 110 -26.93 -7.94 -28.50
N ALA A 111 -25.95 -7.38 -29.21
CA ALA A 111 -26.13 -6.78 -30.53
C ALA A 111 -26.28 -7.80 -31.70
N MET A 112 -26.06 -9.10 -31.46
CA MET A 112 -26.14 -10.14 -32.51
C MET A 112 -27.46 -10.90 -32.54
N GLY A 113 -28.49 -10.49 -31.78
CA GLY A 113 -29.89 -10.78 -32.12
C GLY A 113 -30.24 -12.25 -32.41
N MET A 114 -29.59 -13.22 -31.77
CA MET A 114 -29.98 -14.62 -31.87
C MET A 114 -30.83 -14.98 -30.66
N GLY A 115 -32.07 -14.47 -30.67
CA GLY A 115 -33.15 -15.11 -29.95
C GLY A 115 -33.32 -16.53 -30.49
N SER A 116 -33.09 -17.53 -29.65
CA SER A 116 -33.58 -18.88 -29.90
C SER A 116 -34.45 -19.28 -28.72
N LYS A 117 -35.74 -19.03 -28.90
CA LYS A 117 -36.82 -19.82 -28.29
C LYS A 117 -36.67 -21.28 -28.76
N PRO A 118 -36.99 -22.26 -27.93
CA PRO A 118 -38.39 -22.63 -27.73
C PRO A 118 -38.93 -22.40 -26.31
#